data_AF-A0A662KRG8-F1
#
_entry.id   AF-A0A662KRG8-F1
#
_cell.length_a   1.000
_cell.length_b   1.000
_cell.length_c   1.000
_cell.angle_alpha   90.00
_cell.angle_beta   90.00
_cell.angle_gamma   90.00
#
_symmetry.space_group_name_H-M   'P 1'
#
loop_
_entity.id
_entity.type
_entity.pdbx_description
1 polymer ?
#
loop_
_entity_poly.entity_id
_entity_poly.type
_entity_poly.pdbx_seq_one_letter_code
_entity_poly.pdbx_strand_id
1 'polypeptide(L)' 'MMNSNSTKVMGKCEICKVNDAKFVCMRCGRKVCSSCYFNILGLCKKCVAKDVVEKWKGEKKDWEKVLGVEWID' A
#
# COMPACT_ATOMS: atom_id res chain seq x y z
N MET A 1 28.75 -0.10 -20.06
CA MET A 1 28.40 0.79 -18.93
C MET A 1 26.89 0.88 -18.86
N MET A 2 26.25 0.18 -17.93
CA MET A 2 24.80 0.26 -17.72
C MET A 2 24.52 1.50 -16.86
N ASN A 3 24.03 2.57 -17.47
CA ASN A 3 23.56 3.77 -16.76
C ASN A 3 22.22 3.45 -16.08
N SER A 4 22.30 2.88 -14.88
CA SER A 4 21.16 2.73 -13.98
C SER A 4 20.80 4.09 -13.39
N ASN A 5 20.15 4.95 -14.18
CA ASN A 5 19.59 6.20 -13.68
C ASN A 5 18.32 5.87 -12.89
N SER A 6 18.48 5.31 -11.69
CA SER A 6 17.39 5.06 -10.76
C SER A 6 16.88 6.40 -10.26
N THR A 7 15.85 6.95 -10.91
CA THR A 7 15.12 8.13 -10.46
C THR A 7 14.54 7.84 -9.07
N LYS A 8 15.31 8.15 -8.04
CA LYS A 8 14.92 7.98 -6.65
C LYS A 8 13.69 8.85 -6.43
N VAL A 9 12.60 8.26 -5.97
CA VAL A 9 11.43 9.02 -5.54
C VAL A 9 11.89 9.86 -4.33
N MET A 10 12.04 11.16 -4.53
CA MET A 10 12.48 12.10 -3.50
C MET A 10 11.29 12.94 -3.00
N GLY A 11 11.31 13.27 -1.69
CA GLY A 11 10.34 14.13 -1.03
C GLY A 11 9.43 13.43 -0.03
N LYS A 12 8.58 14.20 0.65
CA LYS A 12 7.57 13.68 1.58
C LYS A 12 6.36 13.13 0.84
N CYS A 13 5.69 12.15 1.43
CA CYS A 13 4.42 11.62 0.97
C CYS A 13 3.42 12.74 0.74
N GLU A 14 2.89 12.86 -0.47
CA GLU A 14 1.95 13.92 -0.82
C GLU A 14 0.57 13.76 -0.15
N ILE A 15 0.32 12.61 0.50
CA ILE A 15 -0.93 12.32 1.19
C ILE A 15 -0.85 12.59 2.68
N CYS A 16 0.13 12.01 3.39
CA CYS A 16 0.22 12.19 4.85
C CYS A 16 1.23 13.27 5.26
N LYS A 17 2.14 13.68 4.38
CA LYS A 17 3.20 14.66 4.64
C LYS A 17 4.18 14.32 5.78
N VAL A 18 4.02 13.17 6.44
CA VAL A 18 4.88 12.69 7.55
C VAL A 18 6.06 11.86 7.02
N ASN A 19 5.75 10.76 6.32
CA ASN A 19 6.73 9.79 5.85
C ASN A 19 7.32 10.18 4.51
N ASP A 20 8.53 9.70 4.21
CA ASP A 20 9.14 9.90 2.89
C ASP A 20 8.41 9.11 1.81
N ALA A 21 8.30 9.71 0.64
CA ALA A 21 7.71 9.08 -0.51
C ALA A 21 8.67 8.03 -1.08
N LYS A 22 8.14 6.86 -1.39
CA LYS A 22 8.88 5.72 -1.95
C LYS A 22 8.29 5.22 -3.27
N PHE A 23 7.02 5.53 -3.53
CA PHE A 23 6.27 5.05 -4.68
C PHE A 23 5.57 6.20 -5.41
N VAL A 24 5.24 6.00 -6.68
CA VAL A 24 4.46 6.92 -7.50
C VAL A 24 3.15 6.23 -7.87
N CYS A 25 2.01 6.86 -7.58
CA CYS A 25 0.71 6.33 -7.96
C CYS A 25 0.56 6.29 -9.49
N MET A 26 0.32 5.13 -10.08
CA MET A 26 0.21 5.00 -11.54
C MET A 26 -0.97 5.76 -12.15
N ARG A 27 -2.01 6.04 -11.35
CA ARG A 27 -3.23 6.74 -11.80
C ARG A 27 -3.15 8.27 -11.72
N CYS A 28 -2.54 8.80 -10.67
CA CYS A 28 -2.56 10.26 -10.41
C CYS A 28 -1.18 10.89 -10.26
N GLY A 29 -0.11 10.12 -10.38
CA GLY A 29 1.26 10.62 -10.33
C GLY A 29 1.77 11.04 -8.94
N ARG A 30 0.94 11.00 -7.87
CA ARG A 30 1.41 11.38 -6.53
C ARG A 30 2.51 10.46 -6.02
N LYS A 31 3.55 11.07 -5.46
CA LYS A 31 4.63 10.45 -4.69
C LYS A 31 4.13 10.15 -3.28
N VAL A 32 4.12 8.89 -2.88
CA VAL A 32 3.51 8.41 -1.63
C VAL A 32 4.41 7.46 -0.87
N CYS A 33 4.26 7.42 0.45
CA CYS A 33 4.93 6.46 1.33
C CYS A 33 4.28 5.07 1.26
N SER A 34 4.97 4.05 1.75
CA SER A 34 4.47 2.67 1.78
C SER A 34 3.09 2.54 2.43
N SER A 35 2.83 3.26 3.53
CA SER A 35 1.53 3.20 4.23
C SER A 35 0.37 3.89 3.49
N CYS A 36 0.65 4.69 2.47
CA CYS A 36 -0.37 5.35 1.66
C CYS A 36 -0.46 4.76 0.24
N TYR A 37 0.28 3.68 -0.03
CA TYR A 37 0.38 3.02 -1.33
C TYR A 37 -0.07 1.56 -1.22
N PHE A 38 -0.99 1.16 -2.08
CA PHE A 38 -1.44 -0.21 -2.22
C PHE A 38 -0.58 -0.89 -3.30
N ASN A 39 0.50 -1.57 -2.88
CA ASN A 39 1.47 -2.21 -3.79
C ASN A 39 0.81 -3.14 -4.81
N ILE A 40 -0.14 -3.97 -4.37
CA ILE A 40 -0.85 -4.94 -5.23
C ILE A 40 -1.62 -4.22 -6.35
N LEU A 41 -2.14 -3.02 -6.07
CA LEU A 41 -2.95 -2.25 -7.03
C LEU A 41 -2.11 -1.23 -7.82
N GLY A 42 -0.91 -0.90 -7.38
CA GLY A 42 -0.12 0.20 -7.93
C GLY A 42 -0.70 1.60 -7.63
N LEU A 43 -1.60 1.72 -6.65
CA LEU A 43 -2.42 2.92 -6.43
C LEU A 43 -2.24 3.52 -5.04
N CYS A 44 -2.36 4.85 -4.93
CA CYS A 44 -2.44 5.51 -3.64
C CYS A 44 -3.84 5.39 -3.01
N LYS A 45 -3.92 5.54 -1.68
CA LYS A 45 -5.20 5.42 -0.95
C LYS A 45 -6.31 6.42 -1.33
N LYS A 46 -5.96 7.50 -2.04
CA LYS A 46 -6.92 8.47 -2.56
C LYS A 46 -7.49 8.06 -3.93
N CYS A 47 -6.85 7.12 -4.63
CA CYS A 47 -7.25 6.63 -5.95
C CYS A 47 -7.95 5.27 -5.89
N VAL A 48 -7.82 4.55 -4.78
CA VAL A 48 -8.59 3.34 -4.51
C VAL A 48 -10.03 3.77 -4.19
N ALA A 49 -10.99 3.22 -4.93
CA ALA A 49 -12.40 3.49 -4.71
C ALA A 49 -12.83 2.98 -3.32
N LYS A 50 -13.78 3.66 -2.67
CA LYS A 50 -14.17 3.37 -1.29
C LYS A 50 -14.61 1.91 -1.10
N ASP A 51 -15.31 1.35 -2.09
CA ASP A 51 -15.76 -0.04 -2.14
C ASP A 51 -14.60 -1.05 -2.07
N VAL A 52 -13.46 -0.74 -2.69
CA VAL A 52 -12.25 -1.59 -2.62
C VAL A 52 -11.57 -1.49 -1.26
N VAL A 53 -11.56 -0.30 -0.65
CA VAL A 53 -11.00 -0.09 0.70
C VAL A 53 -11.83 -0.81 1.77
N GLU A 54 -13.17 -0.79 1.64
CA GLU A 54 -14.07 -1.44 2.58
C GLU A 54 -13.91 -2.96 2.56
N LYS A 55 -13.82 -3.56 1.36
CA LYS A 55 -13.54 -5.00 1.21
C LYS A 55 -12.20 -5.41 1.83
N TRP A 56 -11.18 -4.56 1.72
CA TRP A 56 -9.85 -4.81 2.30
C TRP A 56 -9.80 -4.64 3.83
N LYS A 57 -10.61 -3.74 4.40
CA LYS A 57 -10.68 -3.54 5.86
C LYS A 57 -11.61 -4.54 6.57
N GLY A 58 -12.53 -5.16 5.83
CA GLY A 58 -13.66 -5.91 6.37
C GLY A 58 -13.42 -7.39 6.70
N GLU A 59 -12.39 -8.04 6.16
CA GLU A 59 -12.13 -9.45 6.51
C GLU A 59 -11.25 -9.55 7.76
N LYS A 60 -11.82 -9.22 8.94
CA LYS A 60 -11.38 -9.88 10.18
C LYS A 60 -11.82 -11.34 10.10
N LYS A 61 -11.08 -12.15 9.32
CA LYS A 61 -11.22 -13.60 9.37
C LYS A 61 -10.77 -14.03 10.77
N ASP A 62 -11.69 -14.65 11.48
CA ASP A 62 -11.43 -15.39 12.70
C ASP A 62 -10.57 -16.60 12.31
N TRP A 63 -9.25 -16.39 12.28
CA TRP A 63 -8.30 -17.38 11.77
C TRP A 63 -8.30 -18.67 12.59
N GLU A 64 -8.75 -18.64 13.84
CA GLU A 64 -8.98 -19.83 14.67
C GLU A 64 -10.10 -20.70 14.08
N LYS A 65 -11.21 -20.09 13.65
CA LYS A 65 -12.32 -20.83 13.00
C LYS A 65 -12.02 -21.25 11.56
N VAL A 66 -11.22 -20.46 10.84
CA VAL A 66 -10.95 -20.71 9.40
C VAL A 66 -9.90 -21.81 9.20
N LEU A 67 -8.91 -21.91 10.08
CA LEU A 67 -7.80 -22.84 9.89
C LEU A 67 -8.02 -24.20 10.58
N GLY A 68 -8.96 -24.31 11.52
CA GLY A 68 -9.31 -25.60 12.14
C GLY A 68 -8.13 -26.31 12.81
N VAL A 69 -7.13 -25.54 13.27
CA VAL A 69 -5.93 -26.08 13.91
C VAL A 69 -6.00 -25.83 15.42
N GLU A 70 -5.90 -26.91 16.20
CA GLU A 70 -5.57 -26.80 17.63
C GLU A 70 -4.12 -26.32 17.74
N TRP A 71 -3.93 -25.19 18.42
CA TRP A 71 -2.60 -24.69 18.75
C TRP A 71 -2.03 -25.59 19.85
N ILE A 72 -0.85 -26.17 19.62
CA ILE A 72 -0.09 -26.89 20.66
C ILE A 72 0.80 -25.86 21.38
N ASP A 73 0.69 -25.80 22.71
CA ASP A 73 1.50 -24.95 23.59
C ASP A 73 3.00 -25.31 23.58
#